data_AF-A0A6P0REB9-F1
#
_entry.id   AF-A0A6P0REB9-F1
#
_cell.length_a   1.000
_cell.length_b   1.000
_cell.length_c   1.000
_cell.angle_alpha   90.00
_cell.angle_beta   90.00
_cell.angle_gamma   90.00
#
_symmetry.space_group_name_H-M   'P 1'
#
loop_
_entity.id
_entity.type
_entity.pdbx_description
1 polymer ?
#
loop_
_entity_poly.entity_id
_entity_poly.type
_entity_poly.pdbx_seq_one_letter_code
_entity_poly.pdbx_strand_id
1 'polypeptide(L)'
;MLRKNCSSLPFLAILTTLTLWVPNKALAISIKATATGSSNPTPIVGGDLQNGDFLILQNPVIPSLPTGDGADEVTEWLFDFSSDSNLALFSVSTPLDSAVLTLTLSSVNFGVTTDVTGIPGVKGINIPDIPGIPAQGTTGTISIELLDFGFTSADIINSFDPVTNIIPWFYQDDALISYAELELTVEQEIESTPEPTTTVGMLGLAAIALFGYKRQRRS
;
A
#
# COMPACT_ATOMS: atom_id res chain seq x y z
N MET A 1 -46.57 -63.82 -20.37
CA MET A 1 -45.39 -63.28 -21.09
C MET A 1 -45.75 -61.89 -21.64
N LEU A 2 -44.86 -60.91 -21.37
CA LEU A 2 -44.64 -59.57 -21.97
C LEU A 2 -45.81 -58.54 -22.00
N ARG A 3 -45.75 -57.40 -21.25
CA ARG A 3 -45.04 -56.10 -21.47
C ARG A 3 -45.74 -55.24 -22.57
N LYS A 4 -46.14 -53.95 -22.42
CA LYS A 4 -45.53 -52.79 -21.74
C LYS A 4 -46.57 -51.67 -21.44
N ASN A 5 -46.36 -50.95 -20.34
CA ASN A 5 -46.83 -49.58 -20.09
C ASN A 5 -45.99 -48.56 -20.91
N CYS A 6 -46.56 -47.41 -21.25
CA CYS A 6 -45.80 -46.16 -21.41
C CYS A 6 -46.70 -44.94 -21.16
N SER A 7 -46.58 -44.38 -19.96
CA SER A 7 -46.98 -43.03 -19.60
C SER A 7 -45.98 -42.04 -20.21
N SER A 8 -46.44 -40.98 -20.86
CA SER A 8 -45.60 -39.83 -21.22
C SER A 8 -45.66 -38.77 -20.12
N LEU A 9 -44.51 -38.48 -19.52
CA LEU A 9 -44.26 -37.34 -18.62
C LEU A 9 -43.97 -36.08 -19.45
N PRO A 10 -44.44 -34.89 -19.05
CA PRO A 10 -43.96 -33.64 -19.62
C PRO A 10 -42.58 -33.26 -19.04
N PHE A 11 -41.69 -32.80 -19.92
CA PHE A 11 -40.36 -32.26 -19.61
C PHE A 11 -40.47 -30.99 -18.76
N LEU A 12 -39.79 -30.99 -17.61
CA LEU A 12 -39.52 -29.80 -16.81
C LEU A 12 -38.21 -29.17 -17.32
N ALA A 13 -38.27 -27.97 -17.89
CA ALA A 13 -37.08 -27.22 -18.27
C ALA A 13 -36.58 -26.42 -17.05
N ILE A 14 -35.44 -26.83 -16.51
CA ILE A 14 -34.71 -26.10 -15.46
C ILE A 14 -33.84 -25.06 -16.17
N LEU A 15 -34.15 -23.77 -15.97
CA LEU A 15 -33.33 -22.66 -16.44
C LEU A 15 -32.20 -22.44 -15.42
N THR A 16 -31.02 -23.00 -15.68
CA THR A 16 -29.79 -22.68 -14.92
C THR A 16 -29.25 -21.33 -15.38
N THR A 17 -29.42 -20.29 -14.58
CA THR A 17 -28.69 -19.03 -14.72
C THR A 17 -27.23 -19.26 -14.34
N LEU A 18 -26.36 -19.28 -15.35
CA LEU A 18 -24.92 -19.32 -15.17
C LEU A 18 -24.45 -17.89 -14.83
N THR A 19 -24.25 -17.61 -13.54
CA THR A 19 -23.58 -16.37 -13.12
C THR A 19 -22.10 -16.51 -13.47
N LEU A 20 -21.68 -15.85 -14.55
CA LEU A 20 -20.26 -15.67 -14.87
C LEU A 20 -19.64 -14.82 -13.76
N TRP A 21 -18.88 -15.48 -12.89
CA TRP A 21 -18.07 -14.80 -11.89
C TRP A 21 -16.89 -14.17 -12.63
N VAL A 22 -17.01 -12.88 -12.97
CA VAL A 22 -15.87 -12.11 -13.46
C VAL A 22 -15.01 -11.81 -12.25
N PRO A 23 -13.74 -12.24 -12.20
CA PRO A 23 -12.87 -11.84 -11.11
C PRO A 23 -12.72 -10.32 -11.13
N ASN A 24 -13.14 -9.65 -10.05
CA ASN A 24 -12.79 -8.25 -9.82
C ASN A 24 -11.26 -8.16 -9.86
N LYS A 25 -10.73 -7.35 -10.78
CA LYS A 25 -9.30 -7.03 -10.76
C LYS A 25 -9.12 -5.89 -9.75
N ALA A 26 -8.43 -6.19 -8.64
CA ALA A 26 -7.93 -5.14 -7.76
C ALA A 26 -6.80 -4.38 -8.50
N LEU A 27 -6.76 -3.05 -8.35
CA LEU A 27 -5.63 -2.22 -8.75
C LEU A 27 -4.84 -1.83 -7.50
N ALA A 28 -3.54 -2.12 -7.50
CA ALA A 28 -2.62 -1.58 -6.51
C ALA A 28 -2.27 -0.14 -6.87
N ILE A 29 -2.44 0.76 -5.92
CA ILE A 29 -2.07 2.18 -6.01
C ILE A 29 -1.00 2.43 -4.96
N SER A 30 0.12 3.02 -5.37
CA SER A 30 1.20 3.38 -4.45
C SER A 30 1.53 4.88 -4.49
N ILE A 31 2.03 5.36 -3.35
CA ILE A 31 2.66 6.67 -3.19
C ILE A 31 4.05 6.49 -2.62
N LYS A 32 4.98 7.37 -3.00
CA LYS A 32 6.39 7.28 -2.59
C LYS A 32 6.94 8.64 -2.20
N ALA A 33 7.80 8.64 -1.20
CA ALA A 33 8.64 9.79 -0.86
C ALA A 33 10.08 9.33 -0.63
N THR A 34 11.04 10.15 -1.03
CA THR A 34 12.48 9.83 -0.96
C THR A 34 13.26 10.93 -0.27
N ALA A 35 14.31 10.56 0.45
CA ALA A 35 15.34 11.43 0.99
C ALA A 35 16.73 10.94 0.54
N THR A 36 17.60 11.88 0.17
CA THR A 36 18.91 11.59 -0.42
C THR A 36 20.02 12.42 0.25
N GLY A 37 21.20 11.81 0.36
CA GLY A 37 22.37 12.43 0.97
C GLY A 37 23.66 11.78 0.49
N SER A 38 24.78 12.23 1.04
CA SER A 38 26.09 11.61 0.81
C SER A 38 26.27 10.40 1.73
N SER A 39 26.84 9.31 1.22
CA SER A 39 27.33 8.20 2.05
C SER A 39 28.68 8.49 2.73
N ASN A 40 29.30 9.61 2.40
CA ASN A 40 30.56 10.05 2.96
C ASN A 40 30.56 11.58 3.10
N PRO A 41 29.71 12.14 3.98
CA PRO A 41 29.76 13.57 4.28
C PRO A 41 31.10 13.90 4.97
N THR A 42 31.50 15.17 4.95
CA THR A 42 32.71 15.59 5.68
C THR A 42 32.36 15.82 7.14
N PRO A 43 32.91 15.05 8.10
CA PRO A 43 32.54 15.21 9.50
C PRO A 43 32.93 16.58 10.03
N ILE A 44 32.12 17.12 10.94
CA ILE A 44 32.36 18.37 11.65
C ILE A 44 32.43 18.12 13.15
N VAL A 45 33.00 19.06 13.90
CA VAL A 45 32.97 19.03 15.37
C VAL A 45 32.25 20.29 15.85
N GLY A 46 31.29 20.13 16.76
CA GLY A 46 30.61 21.28 17.37
C GLY A 46 29.33 21.73 16.67
N GLY A 47 28.44 20.80 16.31
CA GLY A 47 27.09 21.12 15.84
C GLY A 47 26.50 20.03 14.95
N ASP A 48 25.24 20.21 14.57
CA ASP A 48 24.54 19.32 13.64
C ASP A 48 25.08 19.49 12.21
N LEU A 49 25.05 18.40 11.45
CA LEU A 49 25.52 18.36 10.06
C LEU A 49 24.35 18.14 9.10
N GLN A 50 24.17 19.07 8.16
CA GLN A 50 23.28 18.86 7.02
C GLN A 50 23.97 17.97 5.96
N ASN A 51 23.35 16.85 5.62
CA ASN A 51 23.81 15.90 4.61
C ASN A 51 22.73 15.64 3.54
N GLY A 52 22.55 16.59 2.63
CA GLY A 52 21.43 16.54 1.68
C GLY A 52 20.10 16.75 2.38
N ASP A 53 19.17 15.82 2.24
CA ASP A 53 17.87 15.84 2.91
C ASP A 53 17.93 15.40 4.39
N PHE A 54 19.07 14.82 4.81
CA PHE A 54 19.27 14.33 6.17
C PHE A 54 19.90 15.40 7.07
N LEU A 55 19.41 15.47 8.30
CA LEU A 55 20.04 16.21 9.39
C LEU A 55 20.67 15.21 10.37
N ILE A 56 21.99 15.22 10.47
CA ILE A 56 22.74 14.40 11.43
C ILE A 56 22.97 15.24 12.68
N LEU A 57 22.41 14.81 13.80
CA LEU A 57 22.44 15.54 15.06
C LEU A 57 23.79 15.35 15.76
N GLN A 58 24.26 16.43 16.38
CA GLN A 58 25.40 16.36 17.28
C GLN A 58 25.12 15.42 18.45
N ASN A 59 26.10 14.61 18.83
CA ASN A 59 26.01 13.79 20.03
C ASN A 59 25.81 14.69 21.27
N PRO A 60 24.68 14.58 22.00
CA PRO A 60 24.35 15.48 23.09
C PRO A 60 25.14 15.19 24.38
N VAL A 61 25.73 13.99 24.49
CA VAL A 61 26.50 13.55 25.67
C VAL A 61 27.97 13.92 25.53
N ILE A 62 28.53 13.77 24.33
CA ILE A 62 29.93 14.07 24.04
C ILE A 62 30.01 14.98 22.79
N PRO A 63 29.75 16.30 22.93
CA PRO A 63 29.71 17.25 21.81
C PRO A 63 31.03 17.41 21.02
N SER A 64 32.14 16.88 21.56
CA SER A 64 33.45 16.87 20.91
C SER A 64 33.65 15.70 19.95
N LEU A 65 32.75 14.71 19.94
CA LEU A 65 32.77 13.68 18.90
C LEU A 65 32.43 14.32 17.54
N PRO A 66 33.01 13.81 16.44
CA PRO A 66 32.60 14.25 15.12
C PRO A 66 31.12 13.95 14.86
N THR A 67 30.50 14.75 14.02
CA THR A 67 29.15 14.55 13.48
C THR A 67 29.28 14.39 11.98
N GLY A 68 28.66 13.36 11.42
CA GLY A 68 28.82 12.87 10.05
C GLY A 68 29.89 11.79 9.86
N ASP A 69 30.41 11.16 10.91
CA ASP A 69 31.39 10.06 10.79
C ASP A 69 30.77 8.66 10.90
N GLY A 70 29.46 8.58 11.17
CA GLY A 70 28.71 7.33 11.21
C GLY A 70 28.88 6.51 12.48
N ALA A 71 29.32 7.12 13.58
CA ALA A 71 29.40 6.50 14.89
C ALA A 71 28.59 7.32 15.93
N ASP A 72 27.76 6.63 16.72
CA ASP A 72 26.94 7.24 17.78
C ASP A 72 26.09 8.45 17.31
N GLU A 73 25.45 8.36 16.14
CA GLU A 73 24.72 9.44 15.49
C GLU A 73 23.20 9.27 15.55
N VAL A 74 22.48 10.38 15.58
CA VAL A 74 21.04 10.40 15.28
C VAL A 74 20.87 11.13 13.97
N THR A 75 20.25 10.49 12.98
CA THR A 75 19.93 11.09 11.70
C THR A 75 18.42 11.25 11.58
N GLU A 76 17.96 12.46 11.25
CA GLU A 76 16.56 12.80 11.05
C GLU A 76 16.30 13.25 9.61
N TRP A 77 15.14 12.91 9.07
CA TRP A 77 14.66 13.40 7.77
C TRP A 77 13.14 13.36 7.69
N LEU A 78 12.62 13.88 6.58
CA LEU A 78 11.19 14.03 6.31
C LEU A 78 10.84 13.30 5.01
N PHE A 79 9.80 12.47 5.04
CA PHE A 79 9.17 11.93 3.84
C PHE A 79 8.03 12.85 3.42
N ASP A 80 8.22 13.61 2.34
CA ASP A 80 7.24 14.54 1.81
C ASP A 80 6.40 13.90 0.68
N PHE A 81 5.12 13.67 0.95
CA PHE A 81 4.16 13.13 -0.02
C PHE A 81 3.25 14.22 -0.63
N SER A 82 3.48 15.50 -0.33
CA SER A 82 2.58 16.60 -0.73
C SER A 82 2.39 16.73 -2.24
N SER A 83 3.34 16.26 -3.04
CA SER A 83 3.27 16.26 -4.49
C SER A 83 2.59 15.03 -5.10
N ASP A 84 2.24 14.01 -4.32
CA ASP A 84 1.66 12.79 -4.84
C ASP A 84 0.15 12.94 -5.12
N SER A 85 -0.26 12.74 -6.38
CA SER A 85 -1.65 12.88 -6.82
C SER A 85 -2.60 11.84 -6.20
N ASN A 86 -2.07 10.71 -5.73
CA ASN A 86 -2.86 9.62 -5.16
C ASN A 86 -2.99 9.71 -3.64
N LEU A 87 -2.35 10.70 -2.98
CA LEU A 87 -2.34 10.82 -1.52
C LEU A 87 -3.74 10.79 -0.89
N ALA A 88 -4.74 11.39 -1.55
CA ALA A 88 -6.12 11.42 -1.06
C ALA A 88 -6.77 10.03 -0.92
N LEU A 89 -6.17 8.99 -1.49
CA LEU A 89 -6.63 7.61 -1.40
C LEU A 89 -6.10 6.89 -0.15
N PHE A 90 -5.12 7.49 0.53
CA PHE A 90 -4.49 6.97 1.74
C PHE A 90 -5.15 7.63 2.95
N SER A 91 -5.95 6.85 3.68
CA SER A 91 -6.73 7.33 4.81
C SER A 91 -6.82 6.28 5.91
N VAL A 92 -7.12 6.69 7.14
CA VAL A 92 -7.25 5.77 8.28
C VAL A 92 -8.34 4.71 8.11
N SER A 93 -9.30 4.94 7.21
CA SER A 93 -10.36 3.98 6.87
C SER A 93 -9.94 2.92 5.85
N THR A 94 -8.84 3.13 5.13
CA THR A 94 -8.30 2.20 4.15
C THR A 94 -7.02 1.61 4.71
N PRO A 95 -7.00 0.34 5.14
CA PRO A 95 -5.76 -0.27 5.60
C PRO A 95 -4.74 -0.27 4.47
N LEU A 96 -3.46 -0.13 4.85
CA LEU A 96 -2.35 -0.31 3.91
C LEU A 96 -2.19 -1.81 3.64
N ASP A 97 -2.00 -2.17 2.38
CA ASP A 97 -1.63 -3.52 1.97
C ASP A 97 -0.12 -3.75 2.06
N SER A 98 0.67 -2.68 1.91
CA SER A 98 2.12 -2.71 2.07
C SER A 98 2.66 -1.33 2.47
N ALA A 99 3.72 -1.33 3.27
CA ALA A 99 4.49 -0.15 3.64
C ALA A 99 5.98 -0.48 3.65
N VAL A 100 6.67 -0.22 2.54
CA VAL A 100 8.07 -0.58 2.36
C VAL A 100 8.96 0.62 2.65
N LEU A 101 9.84 0.48 3.66
CA LEU A 101 10.95 1.38 3.89
C LEU A 101 12.22 0.80 3.27
N THR A 102 12.82 1.51 2.32
CA THR A 102 14.12 1.18 1.74
C THR A 102 15.18 2.14 2.28
N LEU A 103 16.27 1.62 2.83
CA LEU A 103 17.39 2.41 3.37
C LEU A 103 18.69 1.99 2.74
N THR A 104 19.55 2.95 2.39
CA THR A 104 20.98 2.69 2.12
C THR A 104 21.80 3.16 3.31
N LEU A 105 22.43 2.18 3.97
CA LEU A 105 23.19 2.34 5.20
C LEU A 105 24.67 2.14 4.91
N SER A 106 25.53 2.95 5.53
CA SER A 106 26.97 2.68 5.63
C SER A 106 27.31 2.37 7.08
N SER A 107 27.54 1.09 7.37
CA SER A 107 27.92 0.64 8.71
C SER A 107 29.42 0.90 8.90
N VAL A 108 29.77 1.80 9.82
CA VAL A 108 31.18 2.16 10.07
C VAL A 108 31.79 1.23 11.11
N ASN A 109 30.99 0.75 12.07
CA ASN A 109 31.43 -0.12 13.14
C ASN A 109 30.43 -1.30 13.39
N PHE A 110 30.71 -2.17 14.36
CA PHE A 110 29.85 -3.33 14.68
C PHE A 110 28.55 -2.97 15.43
N GLY A 111 28.40 -1.70 15.77
CA GLY A 111 27.32 -1.13 16.55
C GLY A 111 25.98 -1.09 15.81
N VAL A 112 25.94 -1.36 14.49
CA VAL A 112 24.67 -1.54 13.75
C VAL A 112 23.71 -2.56 14.40
N THR A 113 24.26 -3.40 15.29
CA THR A 113 23.53 -4.34 16.15
C THR A 113 22.76 -3.71 17.33
N THR A 114 22.82 -2.40 17.53
CA THR A 114 22.05 -1.62 18.52
C THR A 114 21.19 -0.54 17.88
N ASP A 115 21.33 -0.32 16.58
CA ASP A 115 20.63 0.71 15.83
C ASP A 115 19.10 0.54 15.85
N VAL A 116 18.42 1.69 15.82
CA VAL A 116 16.95 1.79 15.77
C VAL A 116 16.53 2.77 14.70
N THR A 117 15.46 2.46 13.98
CA THR A 117 14.83 3.39 13.02
C THR A 117 13.32 3.44 13.21
N GLY A 118 12.70 4.57 12.89
CA GLY A 118 11.24 4.65 12.91
C GLY A 118 10.69 6.06 12.88
N ILE A 119 9.46 6.20 13.36
CA ILE A 119 8.74 7.46 13.47
C ILE A 119 8.89 7.98 14.90
N PRO A 120 9.46 9.19 15.11
CA PRO A 120 9.67 9.75 16.44
C PRO A 120 8.38 9.79 17.27
N GLY A 121 8.44 9.30 18.51
CA GLY A 121 7.31 9.31 19.44
C GLY A 121 6.16 8.33 19.12
N VAL A 122 6.23 7.62 18.00
CA VAL A 122 5.23 6.63 17.58
C VAL A 122 5.78 5.22 17.73
N LYS A 123 6.81 4.88 16.96
CA LYS A 123 7.35 3.52 16.93
C LYS A 123 8.75 3.46 16.34
N GLY A 124 9.57 2.57 16.89
CA GLY A 124 10.88 2.20 16.36
C GLY A 124 10.98 0.70 16.12
N ILE A 125 11.84 0.30 15.18
CA ILE A 125 12.25 -1.06 14.90
C ILE A 125 13.74 -1.16 15.17
N ASN A 126 14.17 -2.25 15.82
CA ASN A 126 15.59 -2.51 15.95
C ASN A 126 16.11 -3.03 14.60
N ILE A 127 17.14 -2.36 14.07
CA ILE A 127 17.83 -2.77 12.87
C ILE A 127 18.38 -4.21 12.90
N PRO A 128 18.88 -4.77 14.03
CA PRO A 128 19.43 -6.13 14.08
C PRO A 128 18.41 -7.22 13.75
N ASP A 129 17.12 -6.92 13.89
CA ASP A 129 16.03 -7.84 13.57
C ASP A 129 15.75 -7.90 12.05
N ILE A 130 16.35 -6.99 11.27
CA ILE A 130 16.16 -6.87 9.81
C ILE A 130 17.13 -7.79 9.06
N PRO A 131 16.66 -8.59 8.08
CA PRO A 131 17.55 -9.36 7.24
C PRO A 131 18.35 -8.49 6.26
N GLY A 132 19.61 -8.87 5.99
CA GLY A 132 20.42 -8.26 4.92
C GLY A 132 21.13 -6.97 5.29
N ILE A 133 21.26 -6.66 6.59
CA ILE A 133 22.05 -5.53 7.08
C ILE A 133 23.47 -5.59 6.49
N PRO A 134 24.02 -4.46 5.99
CA PRO A 134 25.37 -4.43 5.47
C PRO A 134 26.40 -4.89 6.51
N ALA A 135 27.45 -5.57 6.05
CA ALA A 135 28.56 -5.92 6.92
C ALA A 135 29.32 -4.65 7.34
N GLN A 136 30.07 -4.75 8.45
CA GLN A 136 30.93 -3.67 8.91
C GLN A 136 31.85 -3.14 7.79
N GLY A 137 31.94 -1.81 7.68
CA GLY A 137 32.77 -1.11 6.72
C GLY A 137 32.20 -1.15 5.29
N THR A 138 30.95 -1.59 5.12
CA THR A 138 30.30 -1.66 3.81
C THR A 138 29.04 -0.80 3.78
N THR A 139 28.74 -0.32 2.57
CA THR A 139 27.47 0.32 2.25
C THR A 139 26.56 -0.70 1.59
N GLY A 140 25.30 -0.74 2.00
CA GLY A 140 24.31 -1.59 1.35
C GLY A 140 22.89 -1.10 1.56
N THR A 141 21.99 -1.64 0.75
CA THR A 141 20.57 -1.27 0.77
C THR A 141 19.75 -2.40 1.37
N ILE A 142 18.91 -2.05 2.33
CA ILE A 142 17.91 -2.94 2.93
C ILE A 142 16.51 -2.46 2.57
N SER A 143 15.54 -3.37 2.60
CA SER A 143 14.13 -3.03 2.45
C SER A 143 13.33 -3.74 3.52
N ILE A 144 12.44 -3.00 4.16
CA ILE A 144 11.71 -3.40 5.36
C ILE A 144 10.22 -3.24 5.04
N GLU A 145 9.48 -4.35 5.02
CA GLU A 145 8.02 -4.31 5.04
C GLU A 145 7.58 -3.96 6.46
N LEU A 146 7.28 -2.69 6.73
CA LEU A 146 7.07 -2.18 8.09
C LEU A 146 5.93 -2.91 8.81
N LEU A 147 4.91 -3.37 8.07
CA LEU A 147 3.78 -4.10 8.62
C LEU A 147 4.19 -5.45 9.22
N ASP A 148 5.25 -6.08 8.70
CA ASP A 148 5.82 -7.33 9.25
C ASP A 148 6.68 -7.08 10.50
N PHE A 149 7.15 -5.85 10.70
CA PHE A 149 7.94 -5.43 11.86
C PHE A 149 7.11 -4.66 12.89
N GLY A 150 5.80 -4.89 12.88
CA GLY A 150 4.87 -4.48 13.92
C GLY A 150 4.26 -3.10 13.73
N PHE A 151 4.64 -2.31 12.72
CA PHE A 151 3.85 -1.11 12.39
C PHE A 151 2.43 -1.51 11.98
N THR A 152 1.46 -0.70 12.38
CA THR A 152 0.10 -0.79 11.84
C THR A 152 -0.09 0.28 10.78
N SER A 153 -1.07 0.10 9.89
CA SER A 153 -1.46 1.15 8.95
C SER A 153 -1.84 2.44 9.69
N ALA A 154 -2.46 2.32 10.88
CA ALA A 154 -2.80 3.48 11.70
C ALA A 154 -1.55 4.20 12.23
N ASP A 155 -0.49 3.48 12.62
CA ASP A 155 0.76 4.12 13.06
C ASP A 155 1.34 5.00 11.94
N ILE A 156 1.32 4.51 10.70
CA ILE A 156 1.89 5.23 9.54
C ILE A 156 0.96 6.36 9.08
N ILE A 157 -0.32 6.07 8.84
CA ILE A 157 -1.27 7.04 8.31
C ILE A 157 -1.53 8.19 9.31
N ASN A 158 -1.56 7.92 10.62
CA ASN A 158 -1.72 8.98 11.61
C ASN A 158 -0.44 9.82 11.82
N SER A 159 0.69 9.38 11.25
CA SER A 159 1.96 10.13 11.34
C SER A 159 2.11 11.19 10.25
N PHE A 160 1.19 11.25 9.28
CA PHE A 160 1.11 12.39 8.37
C PHE A 160 0.79 13.66 9.16
N ASP A 161 1.63 14.67 9.00
CA ASP A 161 1.23 16.02 9.40
C ASP A 161 0.02 16.46 8.54
N PRO A 162 -1.10 16.87 9.16
CA PRO A 162 -2.36 17.09 8.46
C PRO A 162 -2.36 18.33 7.54
N VAL A 163 -1.30 19.13 7.57
CA VAL A 163 -1.15 20.35 6.77
C VAL A 163 -0.14 20.14 5.64
N THR A 164 0.98 19.52 5.96
CA THR A 164 2.15 19.39 5.07
C THR A 164 2.22 18.03 4.38
N ASN A 165 1.49 17.01 4.86
CA ASN A 165 1.54 15.64 4.35
C ASN A 165 2.95 15.03 4.42
N ILE A 166 3.67 15.37 5.48
CA ILE A 166 5.02 14.90 5.76
C ILE A 166 4.97 13.86 6.88
N ILE A 167 5.77 12.81 6.77
CA ILE A 167 6.05 11.86 7.86
C ILE A 167 7.51 12.09 8.33
N PRO A 168 7.74 12.41 9.61
CA PRO A 168 9.09 12.48 10.15
C PRO A 168 9.66 11.07 10.38
N TRP A 169 10.97 10.93 10.17
CA TRP A 169 11.65 9.66 10.37
C TRP A 169 13.02 9.88 11.02
N PHE A 170 13.49 8.87 11.74
CA PHE A 170 14.83 8.86 12.31
C PHE A 170 15.54 7.53 12.12
N TYR A 171 16.86 7.59 12.20
CA TYR A 171 17.76 6.46 12.40
C TYR A 171 18.75 6.83 13.48
N GLN A 172 19.12 5.88 14.33
CA GLN A 172 20.01 6.14 15.46
C GLN A 172 21.07 5.06 15.59
N ASP A 173 22.24 5.50 16.06
CA ASP A 173 23.39 4.78 16.59
C ASP A 173 24.56 4.69 15.58
N ASP A 174 24.78 3.59 14.89
CA ASP A 174 26.08 3.31 14.26
C ASP A 174 26.08 3.12 12.74
N ALA A 175 25.31 3.96 12.03
CA ALA A 175 25.35 4.01 10.57
C ALA A 175 25.02 5.40 9.98
N LEU A 176 25.63 5.67 8.82
CA LEU A 176 25.23 6.80 7.96
C LEU A 176 24.13 6.39 7.00
N ILE A 177 23.10 7.23 6.89
CA ILE A 177 22.02 7.11 5.91
C ILE A 177 22.33 8.00 4.70
N SER A 178 22.37 7.40 3.52
CA SER A 178 22.55 8.14 2.25
C SER A 178 21.33 8.09 1.34
N TYR A 179 20.40 7.19 1.60
CA TYR A 179 19.14 7.06 0.88
C TYR A 179 18.07 6.52 1.81
N ALA A 180 16.87 7.09 1.72
CA ALA A 180 15.67 6.55 2.32
C ALA A 180 14.50 6.70 1.33
N GLU A 181 13.68 5.68 1.20
CA GLU A 181 12.41 5.73 0.47
C GLU A 181 11.33 5.06 1.32
N LEU A 182 10.17 5.70 1.40
CA LEU A 182 8.96 5.09 1.96
C LEU A 182 7.92 4.97 0.86
N GLU A 183 7.57 3.73 0.51
CA GLU A 183 6.47 3.40 -0.40
C GLU A 183 5.28 2.88 0.39
N LEU A 184 4.11 3.48 0.19
CA LEU A 184 2.85 3.03 0.77
C LEU A 184 1.94 2.52 -0.35
N THR A 185 1.31 1.37 -0.15
CA THR A 185 0.42 0.76 -1.15
C THR A 185 -0.95 0.43 -0.55
N VAL A 186 -2.00 0.69 -1.33
CA VAL A 186 -3.36 0.23 -1.09
C VAL A 186 -3.89 -0.50 -2.33
N GLU A 187 -4.66 -1.56 -2.15
CA GLU A 187 -5.41 -2.23 -3.18
C GLU A 187 -6.83 -1.66 -3.22
N GLN A 188 -7.25 -1.18 -4.40
CA GLN A 188 -8.64 -0.83 -4.64
C GLN A 188 -9.33 -1.96 -5.38
N GLU A 189 -10.39 -2.49 -4.77
CA GLU A 189 -11.36 -3.31 -5.49
C GLU A 189 -12.08 -2.43 -6.53
N ILE A 190 -11.82 -2.67 -7.81
CA ILE A 190 -12.70 -2.14 -8.84
C ILE A 190 -13.98 -2.96 -8.80
N GLU A 191 -15.07 -2.34 -8.34
CA GLU A 191 -16.40 -2.91 -8.54
C GLU A 191 -16.64 -2.97 -10.05
N SER A 192 -16.62 -4.18 -10.63
CA SER A 192 -16.96 -4.38 -12.03
C SER A 192 -18.40 -3.93 -12.22
N THR A 193 -18.60 -2.81 -12.93
CA THR A 193 -19.94 -2.35 -13.31
C THR A 193 -20.65 -3.51 -14.03
N PRO A 194 -21.82 -3.98 -13.54
CA PRO A 194 -22.56 -5.00 -14.26
C PRO A 194 -22.90 -4.42 -15.64
N GLU A 195 -22.58 -5.17 -16.70
CA GLU A 195 -22.95 -4.78 -18.07
C GLU A 195 -24.44 -4.38 -18.09
N PRO A 196 -24.83 -3.30 -18.80
CA PRO A 196 -26.23 -2.96 -18.92
C PRO A 196 -26.93 -4.17 -19.52
N THR A 197 -27.69 -4.88 -18.69
CA THR A 197 -28.54 -5.97 -19.13
C THR A 197 -29.44 -5.37 -20.18
N THR A 198 -29.14 -5.63 -21.45
CA THR A 198 -29.94 -5.15 -22.56
C THR A 198 -31.20 -6.00 -22.52
N THR A 199 -32.11 -5.63 -21.63
CA THR A 199 -33.45 -6.17 -21.58
C THR A 199 -34.17 -5.54 -22.77
N VAL A 200 -33.89 -6.05 -23.98
CA VAL A 200 -34.75 -5.82 -25.13
C VAL A 200 -36.06 -6.51 -24.78
N GLY A 201 -36.99 -5.71 -24.28
CA GLY A 201 -38.34 -6.14 -23.94
C GLY A 201 -39.03 -6.70 -25.18
N MET A 202 -39.19 -8.02 -25.23
CA MET A 202 -40.28 -8.62 -26.00
C MET A 202 -41.55 -8.58 -25.14
N LEU A 203 -42.19 -7.42 -25.10
CA LEU A 203 -43.58 -7.30 -24.67
C LEU A 203 -44.36 -6.56 -25.76
N GLY A 204 -45.36 -7.24 -26.32
CA GLY A 204 -46.53 -6.58 -26.88
C GLY A 204 -46.90 -6.92 -28.31
N LEU A 205 -47.45 -8.11 -28.56
CA LEU A 205 -48.52 -8.28 -29.56
C LEU A 205 -49.58 -9.24 -29.03
N ALA A 206 -50.51 -8.70 -28.26
CA ALA A 206 -51.81 -9.31 -28.03
C ALA A 206 -52.89 -8.22 -28.09
N ALA A 207 -53.97 -8.57 -28.79
CA ALA A 207 -55.27 -7.89 -28.94
C ALA A 207 -55.40 -6.85 -30.07
N ILE A 208 -56.20 -7.23 -31.08
CA ILE A 208 -57.38 -6.58 -31.70
C ILE A 208 -57.78 -7.54 -32.86
N ALA A 209 -58.99 -8.05 -33.07
CA ALA A 209 -60.32 -7.78 -32.54
C ALA A 209 -61.19 -9.05 -32.61
N LEU A 210 -61.94 -9.31 -31.54
CA LEU A 210 -63.27 -9.92 -31.62
C LEU A 210 -64.24 -8.79 -31.97
N PHE A 211 -64.94 -8.88 -33.09
CA PHE A 211 -66.37 -8.51 -33.25
C PHE A 211 -66.81 -8.80 -34.68
N GLY A 212 -67.76 -9.73 -34.84
CA GLY A 212 -68.32 -10.03 -36.16
C GLY A 212 -69.24 -11.24 -36.24
N TYR A 213 -69.95 -11.61 -35.15
CA TYR A 213 -71.03 -12.59 -35.23
C TYR A 213 -72.24 -11.93 -35.91
N LYS A 214 -72.45 -12.18 -37.21
CA LYS A 214 -73.71 -11.85 -37.90
C LYS A 214 -74.27 -13.10 -38.61
N ARG A 215 -74.97 -13.89 -37.80
CA ARG A 215 -76.24 -14.59 -38.08
C ARG A 215 -76.73 -14.49 -39.54
N GLN A 216 -76.66 -15.60 -40.27
CA GLN A 216 -77.45 -15.82 -41.48
C GLN A 216 -78.45 -16.96 -41.21
N ARG A 217 -79.73 -16.60 -41.10
CA ARG A 217 -80.87 -17.53 -41.21
C ARG A 217 -81.38 -17.46 -42.66
N ARG A 218 -81.49 -18.65 -43.28
CA ARG A 218 -82.45 -19.12 -44.29
C ARG A 218 -83.08 -18.11 -45.28
N SER A 219 -82.95 -18.43 -46.57
CA SER A 219 -84.12 -18.83 -47.38
C SER A 219 -83.85 -20.21 -47.96
#